data_AF-A0A9D5F333-F1
#
_entry.id   AF-A0A9D5F333-F1
#
_cell.length_a   1.000
_cell.length_b   1.000
_cell.length_c   1.000
_cell.angle_alpha   90.00
_cell.angle_beta   90.00
_cell.angle_gamma   90.00
#
_symmetry.space_group_name_H-M   'P 1'
#
loop_
_entity.id
_entity.type
_entity.pdbx_description
1 polymer ?
#
loop_
_entity_poly.entity_id
_entity_poly.type
_entity_poly.pdbx_seq_one_letter_code
_entity_poly.pdbx_strand_id
1 'polypeptide(L)'
;MNAPTPLSLFAVATDEAPRLREIPYNYTSFSDREIVQRLLGERAWALLNELRGERRTGRSARMLYEVLGDIWVVQRNPYLQDDLLDTPKRRKQLVDALHHRLGEVQKRRTPQDDAGRDALVAELLQAAKGAVDAFSRSFEDMAALRQRATKALRKLTAHDNIKFDGLSRVSHVTDATDWRVEYPFVVLTPDTETEMALLVKGCYELGLTIIPRGGGTGYTGGAIPLTWKSAVINTEKLEAMTEVEWVKAPGHDKPLPTIWTEAGVVTQRVADAAERAGHVFAVDPTSAEASCIGGNIAMNAGGKKAVLWGTALDNLLSWRMVTPQAQWLEVTRLDHNLGKIHDADVASFELKYFEADGKTLVRTEQLVIPGKTFRKEGLGKDVTDKFLSGLPGIQKEGCDGLITSARWVVHRMPEHVRTVCLEFFGNPRDCVPSIVEIKDFMFAEMKRPGGAILAGLEHLDDRYL
;
A
#
# COMPACT_ATOMS: atom_id res chain seq x y z
N MET A 1 2.02 32.89 -24.65
CA MET A 1 3.14 33.85 -24.77
C MET A 1 4.14 33.53 -23.68
N ASN A 2 5.37 33.23 -24.06
CA ASN A 2 6.46 32.85 -23.17
C ASN A 2 7.04 34.07 -22.46
N ALA A 3 7.07 34.05 -21.13
CA ALA A 3 8.02 34.80 -20.33
C ALA A 3 8.46 33.88 -19.16
N PRO A 4 9.76 33.58 -18.98
CA PRO A 4 10.21 32.83 -17.83
C PRO A 4 10.37 33.81 -16.65
N THR A 5 9.52 33.69 -15.64
CA THR A 5 9.73 34.38 -14.36
C THR A 5 10.87 33.67 -13.62
N PRO A 6 11.92 34.38 -13.15
CA PRO A 6 13.05 33.74 -12.49
C PRO A 6 12.63 33.16 -11.13
N LEU A 7 12.92 31.88 -10.93
CA LEU A 7 12.78 31.08 -9.69
C LEU A 7 13.75 31.56 -8.59
N SER A 8 13.70 32.83 -8.18
CA SER A 8 14.60 33.37 -7.16
C SER A 8 13.93 33.72 -5.82
N LEU A 9 12.70 33.26 -5.56
CA LEU A 9 11.97 33.56 -4.31
C LEU A 9 11.75 32.36 -3.36
N PHE A 10 12.33 31.18 -3.65
CA PHE A 10 12.26 30.01 -2.76
C PHE A 10 13.61 29.58 -2.15
N ALA A 11 14.64 30.43 -2.21
CA ALA A 11 15.86 30.20 -1.47
C ALA A 11 15.69 30.62 0.00
N VAL A 12 14.88 29.87 0.76
CA VAL A 12 15.19 29.70 2.18
C VAL A 12 16.40 28.78 2.20
N ALA A 13 17.58 29.41 2.29
CA ALA A 13 18.83 28.71 2.53
C ALA A 13 18.72 27.95 3.86
N THR A 14 18.40 26.65 3.80
CA THR A 14 18.83 25.75 4.86
C THR A 14 20.33 25.56 4.66
N ASP A 15 21.10 26.11 5.57
CA ASP A 15 22.54 25.90 5.72
C ASP A 15 22.82 24.44 6.17
N GLU A 16 22.32 23.44 5.43
CA GLU A 16 22.76 22.05 5.59
C GLU A 16 24.04 21.89 4.76
N ALA A 17 25.19 21.87 5.45
CA ALA A 17 26.42 21.34 4.90
C ALA A 17 26.14 20.03 4.12
N PRO A 18 26.77 19.80 2.96
CA PRO A 18 26.50 18.60 2.17
C PRO A 18 26.63 17.36 3.06
N ARG A 19 25.55 16.58 3.20
CA ARG A 19 25.54 15.32 3.95
C ARG A 19 26.58 14.38 3.34
N LEU A 20 27.79 14.39 3.90
CA LEU A 20 28.87 13.48 3.55
C LEU A 20 28.42 12.06 3.89
N ARG A 21 28.03 11.29 2.87
CA ARG A 21 27.77 9.85 3.00
C ARG A 21 29.10 9.12 3.12
N GLU A 22 29.29 8.37 4.19
CA GLU A 22 30.46 7.54 4.47
C GLU A 22 30.23 6.08 4.03
N ILE A 23 28.98 5.61 4.01
CA ILE A 23 28.63 4.29 3.47
C ILE A 23 28.64 4.34 1.94
N PRO A 24 29.50 3.55 1.26
CA PRO A 24 29.55 3.52 -0.19
C PRO A 24 28.29 2.87 -0.77
N TYR A 25 27.90 3.29 -1.98
CA TYR A 25 26.79 2.71 -2.74
C TYR A 25 25.42 2.73 -2.03
N ASN A 26 25.24 3.64 -1.05
CA ASN A 26 23.94 3.89 -0.47
C ASN A 26 23.07 4.68 -1.48
N TYR A 27 22.28 3.97 -2.28
CA TYR A 27 21.31 4.54 -3.23
C TYR A 27 19.88 4.54 -2.67
N THR A 28 19.73 4.38 -1.36
CA THR A 28 18.42 4.34 -0.68
C THR A 28 18.09 5.67 -0.01
N SER A 29 16.82 5.85 0.37
CA SER A 29 16.35 6.98 1.18
C SER A 29 16.88 6.96 2.62
N PHE A 30 17.48 5.85 3.06
CA PHE A 30 18.06 5.72 4.39
C PHE A 30 19.40 6.48 4.49
N SER A 31 19.55 7.23 5.57
CA SER A 31 20.80 7.84 6.01
C SER A 31 21.77 6.79 6.56
N ASP A 32 23.05 7.14 6.62
CA ASP A 32 24.08 6.27 7.20
C ASP A 32 23.78 5.92 8.67
N ARG A 33 23.18 6.86 9.42
CA ARG A 33 22.70 6.61 10.77
C ARG A 33 21.70 5.46 10.79
N GLU A 34 20.68 5.51 9.95
CA GLU A 34 19.62 4.50 9.94
C GLU A 34 20.15 3.14 9.50
N ILE A 35 21.06 3.11 8.52
CA ILE A 35 21.72 1.87 8.09
C ILE A 35 22.54 1.27 9.23
N VAL A 36 23.37 2.07 9.90
CA VAL A 36 24.16 1.61 11.06
C VAL A 36 23.24 1.11 12.16
N GLN A 37 22.19 1.87 12.51
CA GLN A 37 21.25 1.48 13.57
C GLN A 37 20.55 0.16 13.22
N ARG A 38 20.20 -0.06 11.94
CA ARG A 38 19.55 -1.28 11.48
C ARG A 38 20.48 -2.50 11.46
N LEU A 39 21.75 -2.30 11.07
CA LEU A 39 22.72 -3.40 10.97
C LEU A 39 23.42 -3.73 12.28
N LEU A 40 23.75 -2.70 13.08
CA LEU A 40 24.61 -2.81 14.26
C LEU A 40 23.93 -2.38 15.58
N GLY A 41 22.78 -1.71 15.52
CA GLY A 41 22.06 -1.17 16.68
C GLY A 41 22.44 0.26 17.06
N GLU A 42 21.64 0.88 17.93
CA GLU A 42 21.82 2.28 18.35
C GLU A 42 23.13 2.53 19.09
N ARG A 43 23.58 1.56 19.90
CA ARG A 43 24.86 1.64 20.63
C ARG A 43 26.04 1.80 19.67
N ALA A 44 26.06 1.07 18.56
CA ALA A 44 27.13 1.17 17.57
C ALA A 44 27.19 2.56 16.91
N TRP A 45 26.05 3.19 16.66
CA TRP A 45 26.01 4.57 16.15
C TRP A 45 26.57 5.58 17.17
N ALA A 46 26.23 5.43 18.45
CA ALA A 46 26.79 6.27 19.52
C ALA A 46 28.32 6.14 19.60
N LEU A 47 28.84 4.90 19.56
CA LEU A 47 30.27 4.61 19.54
C LEU A 47 30.98 5.23 18.33
N LEU A 48 30.37 5.18 17.15
CA LEU A 48 30.94 5.79 15.95
C LEU A 48 31.04 7.31 16.06
N ASN A 49 30.05 7.97 16.64
CA ASN A 49 30.10 9.43 16.86
C ASN A 49 31.17 9.82 17.88
N GLU A 50 31.31 9.04 18.96
CA GLU A 50 32.37 9.24 19.95
C GLU A 50 33.76 9.13 19.30
N LEU A 51 34.01 8.05 18.55
CA LEU A 51 35.27 7.83 17.84
C LEU A 51 35.54 8.83 16.70
N ARG A 52 34.48 9.42 16.10
CA ARG A 52 34.62 10.45 15.05
C ARG A 52 35.16 11.77 15.62
N GLY A 53 34.82 12.10 16.86
CA GLY A 53 35.30 13.29 17.57
C GLY A 53 36.82 13.33 17.76
N GLU A 54 37.48 12.18 17.74
CA GLU A 54 38.90 12.03 18.12
C GLU A 54 39.91 12.18 16.96
N ARG A 55 39.46 12.48 15.72
CA ARG A 55 40.29 12.76 14.50
C ARG A 55 41.43 11.76 14.17
N ARG A 56 41.43 10.54 14.70
CA ARG A 56 42.49 9.52 14.50
C ARG A 56 42.10 8.32 13.59
N THR A 57 40.86 8.20 13.10
CA THR A 57 40.27 6.91 12.63
C THR A 57 39.92 6.78 11.13
N GLY A 58 40.46 7.59 10.22
CA GLY A 58 39.97 7.61 8.82
C GLY A 58 39.97 6.25 8.07
N ARG A 59 41.05 5.46 8.16
CA ARG A 59 41.17 4.21 7.38
C ARG A 59 40.37 3.04 7.96
N SER A 60 40.33 2.89 9.29
CA SER A 60 39.55 1.84 9.96
C SER A 60 38.04 2.10 9.86
N ALA A 61 37.62 3.36 10.00
CA ALA A 61 36.22 3.74 9.82
C ALA A 61 35.77 3.47 8.37
N ARG A 62 36.58 3.83 7.38
CA ARG A 62 36.30 3.53 5.97
C ARG A 62 36.11 2.03 5.71
N MET A 63 36.99 1.18 6.23
CA MET A 63 36.86 -0.28 6.07
C MET A 63 35.56 -0.83 6.70
N LEU A 64 35.16 -0.29 7.86
CA LEU A 64 33.90 -0.65 8.50
C LEU A 64 32.70 -0.22 7.64
N TYR A 65 32.68 1.02 7.15
CA TYR A 65 31.61 1.50 6.29
C TYR A 65 31.55 0.75 4.94
N GLU A 66 32.67 0.33 4.38
CA GLU A 66 32.71 -0.57 3.21
C GLU A 66 32.04 -1.91 3.51
N VAL A 67 32.30 -2.52 4.68
CA VAL A 67 31.62 -3.76 5.10
C VAL A 67 30.10 -3.55 5.25
N LEU A 68 29.69 -2.46 5.88
CA LEU A 68 28.26 -2.14 6.03
C LEU A 68 27.59 -1.85 4.68
N GLY A 69 28.29 -1.15 3.79
CA GLY A 69 27.82 -0.86 2.44
C GLY A 69 27.61 -2.13 1.61
N ASP A 70 28.55 -3.07 1.66
CA ASP A 70 28.43 -4.37 0.96
C ASP A 70 27.26 -5.21 1.50
N ILE A 71 27.05 -5.24 2.82
CA ILE A 71 25.86 -5.91 3.40
C ILE A 71 24.58 -5.21 2.91
N TRP A 72 24.56 -3.88 3.00
CA TRP A 72 23.38 -3.08 2.68
C TRP A 72 22.98 -3.20 1.20
N VAL A 73 23.92 -3.06 0.27
CA VAL A 73 23.63 -3.12 -1.17
C VAL A 73 23.06 -4.48 -1.57
N VAL A 74 23.55 -5.57 -0.96
CA VAL A 74 23.02 -6.91 -1.21
C VAL A 74 21.64 -7.08 -0.57
N GLN A 75 21.44 -6.64 0.67
CA GLN A 75 20.12 -6.68 1.32
C GLN A 75 19.06 -5.89 0.55
N ARG A 76 19.48 -4.83 -0.17
CA ARG A 76 18.59 -3.92 -0.91
C ARG A 76 18.48 -4.21 -2.40
N ASN A 77 19.08 -5.31 -2.88
CA ASN A 77 19.04 -5.67 -4.29
C ASN A 77 18.69 -7.16 -4.45
N PRO A 78 17.43 -7.49 -4.76
CA PRO A 78 16.98 -8.85 -5.02
C PRO A 78 17.81 -9.61 -6.07
N TYR A 79 18.33 -8.92 -7.10
CA TYR A 79 19.16 -9.56 -8.12
C TYR A 79 20.51 -10.02 -7.57
N LEU A 80 21.13 -9.23 -6.68
CA LEU A 80 22.36 -9.64 -5.99
C LEU A 80 22.07 -10.77 -4.99
N GLN A 81 20.92 -10.74 -4.31
CA GLN A 81 20.52 -11.84 -3.43
C GLN A 81 20.37 -13.15 -4.21
N ASP A 82 19.68 -13.11 -5.35
CA ASP A 82 19.46 -14.28 -6.18
C ASP A 82 20.79 -14.84 -6.74
N ASP A 83 21.69 -14.00 -7.26
CA ASP A 83 23.02 -14.46 -7.73
C ASP A 83 23.83 -15.16 -6.62
N LEU A 84 23.78 -14.63 -5.40
CA LEU A 84 24.50 -15.19 -4.24
C LEU A 84 23.81 -16.43 -3.64
N LEU A 85 22.49 -16.55 -3.78
CA LEU A 85 21.77 -17.79 -3.45
C LEU A 85 22.12 -18.91 -4.44
N ASP A 86 22.16 -18.59 -5.74
CA ASP A 86 22.43 -19.55 -6.80
C ASP A 86 23.92 -19.91 -6.92
N THR A 87 24.82 -19.04 -6.43
CA THR A 87 26.28 -19.24 -6.49
C THR A 87 26.93 -19.28 -5.09
N PRO A 88 26.88 -20.43 -4.37
CA PRO A 88 27.45 -20.57 -3.02
C PRO A 88 28.94 -20.20 -2.91
N LYS A 89 29.72 -20.40 -3.97
CA LYS A 89 31.14 -20.04 -4.02
C LYS A 89 31.34 -18.52 -3.97
N ARG A 90 30.55 -17.75 -4.72
CA ARG A 90 30.59 -16.27 -4.70
C ARG A 90 30.15 -15.73 -3.35
N ARG A 91 29.07 -16.29 -2.79
CA ARG A 91 28.63 -15.97 -1.43
C ARG A 91 29.74 -16.18 -0.39
N LYS A 92 30.42 -17.32 -0.43
CA LYS A 92 31.54 -17.60 0.46
C LYS A 92 32.68 -16.58 0.27
N GLN A 93 33.06 -16.27 -0.96
CA GLN A 93 34.11 -15.28 -1.25
C GLN A 93 33.76 -13.89 -0.72
N LEU A 94 32.50 -13.45 -0.86
CA LEU A 94 32.02 -12.19 -0.30
C LEU A 94 32.15 -12.20 1.22
N VAL A 95 31.60 -13.21 1.89
CA VAL A 95 31.64 -13.32 3.36
C VAL A 95 33.09 -13.37 3.89
N ASP A 96 33.96 -14.16 3.25
CA ASP A 96 35.38 -14.24 3.59
C ASP A 96 36.07 -12.86 3.44
N ALA A 97 35.74 -12.10 2.40
CA ALA A 97 36.27 -10.74 2.19
C ALA A 97 35.78 -9.75 3.27
N LEU A 98 34.51 -9.83 3.69
CA LEU A 98 33.98 -9.01 4.77
C LEU A 98 34.69 -9.30 6.10
N HIS A 99 34.87 -10.58 6.46
CA HIS A 99 35.63 -10.97 7.64
C HIS A 99 37.10 -10.54 7.56
N HIS A 100 37.72 -10.64 6.38
CA HIS A 100 39.10 -10.19 6.17
C HIS A 100 39.25 -8.69 6.47
N ARG A 101 38.35 -7.83 5.95
CA ARG A 101 38.38 -6.38 6.24
C ARG A 101 38.23 -6.09 7.73
N LEU A 102 37.29 -6.76 8.42
CA LEU A 102 37.16 -6.63 9.87
C LEU A 102 38.41 -7.11 10.62
N GLY A 103 39.09 -8.15 10.11
CA GLY A 103 40.39 -8.62 10.61
C GLY A 103 41.50 -7.59 10.45
N GLU A 104 41.55 -6.84 9.34
CA GLU A 104 42.50 -5.75 9.15
C GLU A 104 42.27 -4.58 10.10
N VAL A 105 41.00 -4.27 10.43
CA VAL A 105 40.68 -3.29 11.48
C VAL A 105 41.12 -3.79 12.85
N GLN A 106 40.89 -5.07 13.16
CA GLN A 106 41.33 -5.71 14.41
C GLN A 106 42.86 -5.66 14.58
N LYS A 107 43.66 -5.82 13.51
CA LYS A 107 45.14 -5.72 13.58
C LYS A 107 45.66 -4.30 13.87
N ARG A 108 44.85 -3.27 13.61
CA ARG A 108 45.20 -1.85 13.81
C ARG A 108 44.85 -1.34 15.21
N ARG A 109 44.31 -2.20 16.05
CA ARG A 109 44.02 -1.91 17.46
C ARG A 109 45.32 -1.76 18.24
N THR A 110 45.40 -0.72 19.07
CA THR A 110 46.59 -0.33 19.83
C THR A 110 46.24 -0.16 21.31
N PRO A 111 45.91 -1.27 22.03
CA PRO A 111 45.50 -1.22 23.43
C PRO A 111 46.53 -0.57 24.36
N GLN A 112 47.80 -0.60 23.98
CA GLN A 112 48.89 0.01 24.74
C GLN A 112 48.90 1.55 24.64
N ASP A 113 48.39 2.10 23.55
CA ASP A 113 48.41 3.55 23.30
C ASP A 113 47.18 4.24 23.92
N ASP A 114 46.03 3.57 23.88
CA ASP A 114 44.76 4.09 24.39
C ASP A 114 43.77 2.93 24.66
N ALA A 115 43.81 2.41 25.89
CA ALA A 115 43.00 1.26 26.28
C ALA A 115 41.49 1.53 26.24
N GLY A 116 41.07 2.78 26.53
CA GLY A 116 39.66 3.18 26.51
C GLY A 116 39.11 3.17 25.09
N ARG A 117 39.80 3.85 24.18
CA ARG A 117 39.44 3.87 22.76
C ARG A 117 39.50 2.49 22.11
N ASP A 118 40.50 1.69 22.47
CA ASP A 118 40.62 0.32 21.97
C ASP A 118 39.41 -0.54 22.35
N ALA A 119 38.89 -0.39 23.57
CA ALA A 119 37.68 -1.07 24.01
C ALA A 119 36.44 -0.67 23.19
N LEU A 120 36.28 0.62 22.87
CA LEU A 120 35.19 1.10 22.01
C LEU A 120 35.26 0.50 20.60
N VAL A 121 36.48 0.45 20.02
CA VAL A 121 36.71 -0.19 18.71
C VAL A 121 36.43 -1.69 18.77
N ALA A 122 36.80 -2.36 19.87
CA ALA A 122 36.51 -3.78 20.08
C ALA A 122 35.01 -4.07 20.10
N GLU A 123 34.23 -3.24 20.80
CA GLU A 123 32.77 -3.33 20.87
C GLU A 123 32.13 -3.18 19.48
N LEU A 124 32.57 -2.17 18.71
CA LEU A 124 32.12 -1.96 17.33
C LEU A 124 32.47 -3.13 16.40
N LEU A 125 33.68 -3.68 16.52
CA LEU A 125 34.09 -4.84 15.72
C LEU A 125 33.28 -6.09 16.06
N GLN A 126 32.92 -6.27 17.34
CA GLN A 126 32.09 -7.39 17.74
C GLN A 126 30.68 -7.26 17.14
N ALA A 127 30.09 -6.07 17.17
CA ALA A 127 28.81 -5.80 16.51
C ALA A 127 28.88 -6.03 15.00
N ALA A 128 29.94 -5.54 14.34
CA ALA A 128 30.15 -5.71 12.90
C ALA A 128 30.34 -7.18 12.49
N LYS A 129 31.09 -7.97 13.27
CA LYS A 129 31.21 -9.43 13.05
C LYS A 129 29.86 -10.11 13.16
N GLY A 130 29.09 -9.78 14.20
CA GLY A 130 27.73 -10.28 14.38
C GLY A 130 26.82 -9.97 13.18
N ALA A 131 26.95 -8.79 12.58
CA ALA A 131 26.20 -8.40 11.38
C ALA A 131 26.63 -9.20 10.13
N VAL A 132 27.93 -9.46 9.93
CA VAL A 132 28.41 -10.34 8.84
C VAL A 132 27.91 -11.77 9.03
N ASP A 133 27.95 -12.30 10.25
CA ASP A 133 27.46 -13.65 10.56
C ASP A 133 25.95 -13.75 10.31
N ALA A 134 25.17 -12.75 10.74
CA ALA A 134 23.74 -12.68 10.48
C ALA A 134 23.42 -12.56 8.99
N PHE A 135 24.17 -11.73 8.26
CA PHE A 135 24.07 -11.61 6.81
C PHE A 135 24.33 -12.95 6.10
N SER A 136 25.38 -13.67 6.50
CA SER A 136 25.69 -14.99 5.94
C SER A 136 24.57 -16.01 6.20
N ARG A 137 24.10 -16.12 7.45
CA ARG A 137 22.99 -17.00 7.83
C ARG A 137 21.69 -16.68 7.09
N SER A 138 21.43 -15.40 6.79
CA SER A 138 20.20 -14.98 6.11
C SER A 138 19.98 -15.67 4.76
N PHE A 139 21.05 -16.02 4.03
CA PHE A 139 20.94 -16.76 2.78
C PHE A 139 20.47 -18.21 2.98
N GLU A 140 20.93 -18.85 4.05
CA GLU A 140 20.52 -20.22 4.40
C GLU A 140 19.05 -20.24 4.82
N ASP A 141 18.65 -19.28 5.66
CA ASP A 141 17.26 -19.09 6.08
C ASP A 141 16.35 -18.83 4.87
N MET A 142 16.77 -17.94 3.96
CA MET A 142 16.03 -17.65 2.72
C MET A 142 15.91 -18.87 1.82
N ALA A 143 16.99 -19.63 1.60
CA ALA A 143 16.97 -20.84 0.78
C ALA A 143 16.03 -21.90 1.37
N ALA A 144 16.12 -22.15 2.69
CA ALA A 144 15.25 -23.09 3.38
C ALA A 144 13.77 -22.66 3.32
N LEU A 145 13.49 -21.36 3.49
CA LEU A 145 12.14 -20.83 3.36
C LEU A 145 11.62 -20.93 1.92
N ARG A 146 12.42 -20.63 0.89
CA ARG A 146 12.05 -20.79 -0.54
C ARG A 146 11.67 -22.24 -0.85
N GLN A 147 12.42 -23.21 -0.35
CA GLN A 147 12.10 -24.63 -0.56
C GLN A 147 10.76 -25.03 0.08
N ARG A 148 10.53 -24.63 1.35
CA ARG A 148 9.26 -24.88 2.05
C ARG A 148 8.09 -24.19 1.35
N ALA A 149 8.23 -22.92 1.00
CA ALA A 149 7.21 -22.14 0.32
C ALA A 149 6.87 -22.73 -1.05
N THR A 150 7.88 -23.08 -1.85
CA THR A 150 7.68 -23.73 -3.16
C THR A 150 6.90 -25.03 -3.02
N LYS A 151 7.23 -25.88 -2.04
CA LYS A 151 6.54 -27.16 -1.82
C LYS A 151 5.09 -26.98 -1.37
N ALA A 152 4.83 -25.97 -0.53
CA ALA A 152 3.49 -25.68 -0.02
C ALA A 152 2.61 -25.04 -1.11
N LEU A 153 3.08 -23.94 -1.70
CA LEU A 153 2.29 -23.08 -2.59
C LEU A 153 2.07 -23.68 -3.98
N ARG A 154 2.98 -24.53 -4.51
CA ARG A 154 2.78 -25.21 -5.81
C ARG A 154 1.57 -26.15 -5.83
N LYS A 155 1.03 -26.51 -4.67
CA LYS A 155 -0.21 -27.30 -4.57
C LYS A 155 -1.48 -26.45 -4.65
N LEU A 156 -1.34 -25.13 -4.50
CA LEU A 156 -2.43 -24.19 -4.29
C LEU A 156 -2.61 -23.25 -5.49
N THR A 157 -1.55 -23.02 -6.26
CA THR A 157 -1.51 -22.17 -7.45
C THR A 157 -0.53 -22.75 -8.48
N ALA A 158 -0.61 -22.29 -9.72
CA ALA A 158 0.37 -22.59 -10.76
C ALA A 158 1.80 -22.14 -10.36
N HIS A 159 2.82 -22.83 -10.88
CA HIS A 159 4.22 -22.59 -10.52
C HIS A 159 4.68 -21.17 -10.86
N ASP A 160 4.29 -20.70 -12.02
CA ASP A 160 4.60 -19.36 -12.53
C ASP A 160 3.93 -18.26 -11.72
N ASN A 161 2.91 -18.55 -10.90
CA ASN A 161 2.31 -17.56 -10.01
C ASN A 161 3.11 -17.32 -8.73
N ILE A 162 4.16 -18.13 -8.47
CA ILE A 162 5.01 -18.04 -7.28
C ILE A 162 6.32 -17.35 -7.66
N LYS A 163 6.40 -16.03 -7.46
CA LYS A 163 7.49 -15.20 -7.94
C LYS A 163 8.50 -14.88 -6.84
N PHE A 164 9.68 -15.51 -6.93
CA PHE A 164 10.84 -15.17 -6.10
C PHE A 164 11.83 -14.24 -6.80
N ASP A 165 11.62 -13.97 -8.09
CA ASP A 165 12.55 -13.25 -8.94
C ASP A 165 12.65 -11.76 -8.57
N GLY A 166 13.80 -11.17 -8.93
CA GLY A 166 14.09 -9.78 -8.64
C GLY A 166 13.11 -8.78 -9.25
N LEU A 167 12.61 -9.00 -10.49
CA LEU A 167 11.69 -8.07 -11.14
C LEU A 167 10.37 -7.99 -10.37
N SER A 168 9.77 -9.13 -10.08
CA SER A 168 8.52 -9.21 -9.32
C SER A 168 8.69 -8.56 -7.94
N ARG A 169 9.76 -8.88 -7.20
CA ARG A 169 10.00 -8.32 -5.86
C ARG A 169 10.25 -6.81 -5.89
N VAL A 170 10.97 -6.31 -6.88
CA VAL A 170 11.26 -4.87 -7.04
C VAL A 170 10.01 -4.08 -7.40
N SER A 171 9.18 -4.57 -8.32
CA SER A 171 7.93 -3.88 -8.70
C SER A 171 6.89 -3.84 -7.57
N HIS A 172 7.03 -4.69 -6.55
CA HIS A 172 6.08 -4.83 -5.44
C HIS A 172 6.63 -4.33 -4.09
N VAL A 173 7.76 -3.61 -4.10
CA VAL A 173 8.41 -3.07 -2.89
C VAL A 173 7.72 -1.79 -2.37
N THR A 174 6.94 -1.10 -3.21
CA THR A 174 6.35 0.21 -2.89
C THR A 174 5.03 0.47 -3.61
N ASP A 175 4.25 1.41 -3.10
CA ASP A 175 3.09 1.99 -3.77
C ASP A 175 3.41 3.41 -4.29
N ALA A 176 2.40 4.24 -4.57
CA ALA A 176 2.61 5.59 -5.11
C ALA A 176 3.26 6.57 -4.11
N THR A 177 3.43 6.18 -2.84
CA THR A 177 4.26 6.96 -1.89
C THR A 177 5.75 6.90 -2.22
N ASP A 178 6.17 5.96 -3.06
CA ASP A 178 7.58 5.67 -3.38
C ASP A 178 8.43 5.25 -2.16
N TRP A 179 7.79 4.97 -1.02
CA TRP A 179 8.46 4.55 0.20
C TRP A 179 8.86 3.07 0.12
N ARG A 180 10.16 2.78 0.23
CA ARG A 180 10.74 1.43 0.05
C ARG A 180 11.34 0.92 1.36
N VAL A 181 10.54 0.23 2.17
CA VAL A 181 11.00 -0.24 3.51
C VAL A 181 11.67 -1.61 3.44
N GLU A 182 10.97 -2.64 2.95
CA GLU A 182 11.49 -4.00 2.75
C GLU A 182 11.06 -4.57 1.41
N TYR A 183 11.86 -5.50 0.87
CA TYR A 183 11.44 -6.31 -0.27
C TYR A 183 10.60 -7.49 0.21
N PRO A 184 9.53 -7.85 -0.51
CA PRO A 184 8.76 -9.03 -0.15
C PRO A 184 9.61 -10.29 -0.36
N PHE A 185 9.36 -11.32 0.42
CA PHE A 185 9.99 -12.62 0.24
C PHE A 185 9.51 -13.30 -1.05
N VAL A 186 8.20 -13.18 -1.33
CA VAL A 186 7.55 -13.76 -2.51
C VAL A 186 6.41 -12.86 -2.97
N VAL A 187 6.19 -12.80 -4.29
CA VAL A 187 4.97 -12.23 -4.87
C VAL A 187 4.12 -13.38 -5.43
N LEU A 188 2.84 -13.39 -5.07
CA LEU A 188 1.86 -14.37 -5.53
C LEU A 188 0.88 -13.71 -6.48
N THR A 189 0.60 -14.35 -7.61
CA THR A 189 -0.22 -13.81 -8.70
C THR A 189 -1.29 -14.82 -9.13
N PRO A 190 -2.30 -15.10 -8.28
CA PRO A 190 -3.35 -16.11 -8.56
C PRO A 190 -4.04 -15.85 -9.91
N ASP A 191 -4.45 -16.93 -10.58
CA ASP A 191 -5.22 -16.85 -11.84
C ASP A 191 -6.71 -16.68 -11.59
N THR A 192 -7.21 -17.19 -10.46
CA THR A 192 -8.63 -17.22 -10.14
C THR A 192 -8.86 -16.84 -8.68
N GLU A 193 -10.03 -16.27 -8.38
CA GLU A 193 -10.36 -15.99 -6.98
C GLU A 193 -10.37 -17.27 -6.13
N THR A 194 -10.70 -18.44 -6.70
CA THR A 194 -10.80 -19.71 -5.95
C THR A 194 -9.50 -20.14 -5.25
N GLU A 195 -8.35 -19.66 -5.70
CA GLU A 195 -7.05 -19.93 -5.10
C GLU A 195 -6.82 -19.13 -3.81
N MET A 196 -7.52 -18.01 -3.63
CA MET A 196 -7.21 -16.98 -2.62
C MET A 196 -7.22 -17.52 -1.19
N ALA A 197 -8.26 -18.26 -0.79
CA ALA A 197 -8.37 -18.80 0.58
C ALA A 197 -7.24 -19.77 0.90
N LEU A 198 -6.91 -20.65 -0.04
CA LEU A 198 -5.81 -21.59 0.12
C LEU A 198 -4.45 -20.89 0.15
N LEU A 199 -4.23 -19.89 -0.69
CA LEU A 199 -2.99 -19.09 -0.66
C LEU A 199 -2.82 -18.35 0.66
N VAL A 200 -3.89 -17.75 1.20
CA VAL A 200 -3.85 -17.12 2.53
C VAL A 200 -3.47 -18.13 3.61
N LYS A 201 -4.10 -19.30 3.60
CA LYS A 201 -3.77 -20.40 4.53
C LYS A 201 -2.31 -20.84 4.40
N GLY A 202 -1.83 -21.06 3.18
CA GLY A 202 -0.46 -21.48 2.92
C GLY A 202 0.58 -20.45 3.39
N CYS A 203 0.32 -19.16 3.14
CA CYS A 203 1.17 -18.08 3.64
C CYS A 203 1.19 -18.01 5.17
N TYR A 204 0.04 -18.19 5.84
CA TYR A 204 -0.05 -18.23 7.28
C TYR A 204 0.75 -19.40 7.88
N GLU A 205 0.61 -20.61 7.33
CA GLU A 205 1.37 -21.80 7.75
C GLU A 205 2.89 -21.64 7.55
N LEU A 206 3.32 -20.83 6.57
CA LEU A 206 4.72 -20.48 6.33
C LEU A 206 5.24 -19.37 7.25
N GLY A 207 4.37 -18.74 8.05
CA GLY A 207 4.71 -17.62 8.92
C GLY A 207 4.98 -16.32 8.15
N LEU A 208 4.33 -16.12 7.01
CA LEU A 208 4.48 -14.93 6.17
C LEU A 208 3.43 -13.87 6.53
N THR A 209 3.85 -12.61 6.63
CA THR A 209 2.93 -11.47 6.63
C THR A 209 2.33 -11.30 5.24
N ILE A 210 1.01 -11.30 5.11
CA ILE A 210 0.32 -11.17 3.82
C ILE A 210 0.01 -9.70 3.57
N ILE A 211 0.28 -9.24 2.35
CA ILE A 211 -0.02 -7.87 1.90
C ILE A 211 -0.83 -7.97 0.61
N PRO A 212 -2.13 -7.62 0.61
CA PRO A 212 -2.89 -7.55 -0.63
C PRO A 212 -2.43 -6.37 -1.48
N ARG A 213 -2.44 -6.56 -2.78
CA ARG A 213 -2.10 -5.53 -3.75
C ARG A 213 -2.94 -5.65 -5.02
N GLY A 214 -3.45 -4.52 -5.50
CA GLY A 214 -3.90 -4.33 -6.89
C GLY A 214 -2.85 -3.52 -7.66
N GLY A 215 -3.25 -2.52 -8.43
CA GLY A 215 -2.33 -1.68 -9.22
C GLY A 215 -1.32 -0.80 -8.44
N GLY A 216 -1.23 -0.90 -7.11
CA GLY A 216 -0.18 -0.23 -6.33
C GLY A 216 -0.25 1.30 -6.30
N THR A 217 -1.40 1.91 -6.60
CA THR A 217 -1.56 3.38 -6.70
C THR A 217 -1.88 4.07 -5.36
N GLY A 218 -1.67 3.41 -4.22
CA GLY A 218 -1.99 3.95 -2.89
C GLY A 218 -1.01 5.02 -2.44
N TYR A 219 -1.48 6.02 -1.69
CA TYR A 219 -0.66 7.10 -1.12
C TYR A 219 -0.56 7.05 0.42
N THR A 220 -0.87 5.89 1.02
CA THR A 220 -0.84 5.69 2.48
C THR A 220 0.18 4.67 2.94
N GLY A 221 0.86 3.98 2.01
CA GLY A 221 1.81 2.91 2.33
C GLY A 221 1.18 1.56 2.62
N GLY A 222 -0.14 1.40 2.40
CA GLY A 222 -0.88 0.17 2.73
C GLY A 222 -0.40 -1.09 1.99
N ALA A 223 0.27 -0.94 0.85
CA ALA A 223 0.81 -2.05 0.06
C ALA A 223 2.34 -2.23 0.20
N ILE A 224 2.97 -1.59 1.19
CA ILE A 224 4.42 -1.60 1.39
C ILE A 224 4.83 -2.72 2.35
N PRO A 225 5.76 -3.61 1.97
CA PRO A 225 6.34 -4.56 2.90
C PRO A 225 7.18 -3.87 3.97
N LEU A 226 6.85 -4.14 5.24
CA LEU A 226 7.61 -3.67 6.41
C LEU A 226 8.54 -4.74 6.99
N THR A 227 8.43 -5.98 6.51
CA THR A 227 9.26 -7.12 6.90
C THR A 227 9.65 -7.93 5.68
N TRP A 228 10.87 -8.47 5.66
CA TRP A 228 11.31 -9.36 4.59
C TRP A 228 10.49 -10.66 4.54
N LYS A 229 9.95 -11.14 5.68
CA LYS A 229 9.09 -12.34 5.75
C LYS A 229 7.65 -12.02 5.35
N SER A 230 7.47 -11.43 4.18
CA SER A 230 6.15 -11.05 3.65
C SER A 230 5.87 -11.67 2.29
N ALA A 231 4.60 -11.99 2.06
CA ALA A 231 4.06 -12.35 0.77
C ALA A 231 3.15 -11.23 0.28
N VAL A 232 3.47 -10.67 -0.89
CA VAL A 232 2.53 -9.78 -1.58
C VAL A 232 1.63 -10.64 -2.45
N ILE A 233 0.31 -10.58 -2.24
CA ILE A 233 -0.67 -11.23 -3.12
C ILE A 233 -1.20 -10.16 -4.08
N ASN A 234 -0.73 -10.21 -5.32
CA ASN A 234 -1.17 -9.31 -6.38
C ASN A 234 -2.41 -9.89 -7.07
N THR A 235 -3.51 -9.13 -7.03
CA THR A 235 -4.84 -9.48 -7.55
C THR A 235 -5.10 -8.99 -8.97
N GLU A 236 -4.16 -8.31 -9.63
CA GLU A 236 -4.34 -7.71 -10.97
C GLU A 236 -4.75 -8.72 -12.07
N LYS A 237 -4.42 -10.00 -11.91
CA LYS A 237 -4.87 -11.07 -12.82
C LYS A 237 -6.35 -11.45 -12.65
N LEU A 238 -6.98 -11.09 -11.53
CA LEU A 238 -8.40 -11.31 -11.29
C LEU A 238 -9.20 -10.20 -12.01
N GLU A 239 -9.30 -10.31 -13.32
CA GLU A 239 -9.82 -9.24 -14.20
C GLU A 239 -11.17 -9.56 -14.87
N ALA A 240 -11.86 -10.62 -14.44
CA ALA A 240 -13.18 -10.92 -14.96
C ALA A 240 -14.20 -9.84 -14.54
N MET A 241 -15.08 -9.46 -15.47
CA MET A 241 -16.16 -8.52 -15.21
C MET A 241 -17.33 -8.72 -16.18
N THR A 242 -18.50 -8.20 -15.82
CA THR A 242 -19.68 -8.14 -16.69
C THR A 242 -19.81 -6.78 -17.37
N GLU A 243 -20.67 -6.69 -18.38
CA GLU A 243 -21.29 -5.41 -18.75
C GLU A 243 -22.37 -5.03 -17.71
N VAL A 244 -23.13 -3.96 -17.95
CA VAL A 244 -24.27 -3.60 -17.10
C VAL A 244 -25.37 -4.67 -17.19
N GLU A 245 -25.72 -5.23 -16.04
CA GLU A 245 -26.78 -6.22 -15.85
C GLU A 245 -27.88 -5.69 -14.92
N TRP A 246 -29.13 -5.99 -15.24
CA TRP A 246 -30.27 -5.66 -14.40
C TRP A 246 -30.53 -6.80 -13.40
N VAL A 247 -30.09 -6.61 -12.15
CA VAL A 247 -30.13 -7.65 -11.11
C VAL A 247 -31.16 -7.32 -10.04
N LYS A 248 -31.93 -8.32 -9.61
CA LYS A 248 -32.84 -8.21 -8.47
C LYS A 248 -32.02 -8.07 -7.18
N ALA A 249 -32.07 -6.90 -6.55
CA ALA A 249 -31.41 -6.63 -5.28
C ALA A 249 -32.37 -6.84 -4.09
N PRO A 250 -31.86 -7.28 -2.92
CA PRO A 250 -32.66 -7.33 -1.69
C PRO A 250 -33.25 -5.94 -1.36
N GLY A 251 -34.56 -5.91 -1.03
CA GLY A 251 -35.26 -4.67 -0.70
C GLY A 251 -35.79 -3.85 -1.88
N HIS A 252 -35.52 -4.27 -3.12
CA HIS A 252 -35.94 -3.54 -4.33
C HIS A 252 -36.94 -4.34 -5.15
N ASP A 253 -38.11 -3.76 -5.43
CA ASP A 253 -39.13 -4.41 -6.27
C ASP A 253 -38.69 -4.58 -7.73
N LYS A 254 -37.96 -3.59 -8.25
CA LYS A 254 -37.44 -3.58 -9.61
C LYS A 254 -35.96 -3.99 -9.62
N PRO A 255 -35.47 -4.67 -10.67
CA PRO A 255 -34.05 -4.87 -10.87
C PRO A 255 -33.29 -3.55 -10.92
N LEU A 256 -32.05 -3.56 -10.43
CA LEU A 256 -31.12 -2.43 -10.47
C LEU A 256 -30.05 -2.66 -11.55
N PRO A 257 -29.58 -1.60 -12.24
CA PRO A 257 -28.44 -1.71 -13.13
C PRO A 257 -27.16 -1.87 -12.29
N THR A 258 -26.40 -2.92 -12.57
CA THR A 258 -25.21 -3.29 -11.81
C THR A 258 -24.08 -3.79 -12.70
N ILE A 259 -22.85 -3.75 -12.20
CA ILE A 259 -21.69 -4.40 -12.83
C ILE A 259 -21.02 -5.31 -11.79
N TRP A 260 -20.69 -6.54 -12.17
CA TRP A 260 -19.83 -7.42 -11.36
C TRP A 260 -18.40 -7.37 -11.86
N THR A 261 -17.46 -7.42 -10.92
CA THR A 261 -16.02 -7.27 -11.17
C THR A 261 -15.23 -8.14 -10.20
N GLU A 262 -14.17 -8.78 -10.68
CA GLU A 262 -13.09 -9.25 -9.82
C GLU A 262 -12.19 -8.07 -9.34
N ALA A 263 -11.39 -8.34 -8.30
CA ALA A 263 -10.61 -7.33 -7.59
C ALA A 263 -9.51 -6.67 -8.43
N GLY A 264 -8.98 -7.36 -9.44
CA GLY A 264 -7.92 -6.88 -10.33
C GLY A 264 -8.40 -5.97 -11.45
N VAL A 265 -9.72 -5.90 -11.70
CA VAL A 265 -10.28 -5.05 -12.76
C VAL A 265 -9.88 -3.60 -12.55
N VAL A 266 -9.28 -2.99 -13.58
CA VAL A 266 -8.93 -1.57 -13.60
C VAL A 266 -10.20 -0.72 -13.57
N THR A 267 -10.22 0.29 -12.71
CA THR A 267 -11.40 1.15 -12.45
C THR A 267 -11.97 1.77 -13.72
N GLN A 268 -11.10 2.24 -14.63
CA GLN A 268 -11.51 2.82 -15.91
C GLN A 268 -12.33 1.84 -16.75
N ARG A 269 -11.98 0.55 -16.78
CA ARG A 269 -12.74 -0.47 -17.53
C ARG A 269 -14.18 -0.60 -17.04
N VAL A 270 -14.39 -0.45 -15.73
CA VAL A 270 -15.72 -0.46 -15.10
C VAL A 270 -16.51 0.79 -15.47
N ALA A 271 -15.83 1.95 -15.48
CA ALA A 271 -16.43 3.20 -15.93
C ALA A 271 -16.86 3.14 -17.40
N ASP A 272 -15.99 2.62 -18.29
CA ASP A 272 -16.29 2.48 -19.72
C ASP A 272 -17.46 1.52 -19.96
N ALA A 273 -17.56 0.42 -19.21
CA ALA A 273 -18.68 -0.51 -19.29
C ALA A 273 -20.00 0.13 -18.86
N ALA A 274 -19.98 0.94 -17.80
CA ALA A 274 -21.16 1.72 -17.42
C ALA A 274 -21.55 2.72 -18.51
N GLU A 275 -20.58 3.46 -19.06
CA GLU A 275 -20.81 4.50 -20.06
C GLU A 275 -21.42 3.93 -21.36
N ARG A 276 -20.93 2.78 -21.84
CA ARG A 276 -21.49 2.08 -23.00
C ARG A 276 -22.98 1.77 -22.86
N ALA A 277 -23.46 1.56 -21.63
CA ALA A 277 -24.86 1.29 -21.32
C ALA A 277 -25.67 2.56 -20.97
N GLY A 278 -25.10 3.76 -21.13
CA GLY A 278 -25.73 5.03 -20.76
C GLY A 278 -25.81 5.24 -19.24
N HIS A 279 -24.92 4.57 -18.49
CA HIS A 279 -24.79 4.66 -17.05
C HIS A 279 -23.46 5.32 -16.65
N VAL A 280 -23.31 5.62 -15.37
CA VAL A 280 -22.07 6.13 -14.78
C VAL A 280 -21.65 5.27 -13.60
N PHE A 281 -20.38 4.87 -13.59
CA PHE A 281 -19.74 4.33 -12.41
C PHE A 281 -19.28 5.50 -11.51
N ALA A 282 -19.76 5.51 -10.26
CA ALA A 282 -19.54 6.62 -9.34
C ALA A 282 -18.17 6.61 -8.65
N VAL A 283 -17.50 5.47 -8.58
CA VAL A 283 -16.18 5.35 -7.95
C VAL A 283 -15.13 5.80 -8.96
N ASP A 284 -14.71 7.06 -8.86
CA ASP A 284 -13.86 7.73 -9.84
C ASP A 284 -12.60 8.39 -9.23
N PRO A 285 -11.72 7.62 -8.56
CA PRO A 285 -10.45 8.16 -8.06
C PRO A 285 -9.62 8.73 -9.23
N THR A 286 -8.76 9.72 -8.94
CA THR A 286 -7.85 10.32 -9.94
C THR A 286 -6.96 9.27 -10.63
N SER A 287 -6.66 8.17 -9.95
CA SER A 287 -5.89 7.03 -10.49
C SER A 287 -6.75 6.00 -11.23
N ALA A 288 -7.93 6.35 -11.78
CA ALA A 288 -8.86 5.39 -12.38
C ALA A 288 -8.23 4.50 -13.48
N GLU A 289 -7.26 5.02 -14.23
CA GLU A 289 -6.57 4.30 -15.31
C GLU A 289 -5.58 3.23 -14.81
N ALA A 290 -5.25 3.21 -13.52
CA ALA A 290 -4.28 2.28 -12.93
C ALA A 290 -4.75 1.60 -11.62
N SER A 291 -5.69 2.20 -10.90
CA SER A 291 -6.26 1.62 -9.68
C SER A 291 -7.19 0.46 -10.00
N CYS A 292 -7.18 -0.56 -9.15
CA CYS A 292 -8.05 -1.73 -9.30
C CYS A 292 -9.20 -1.72 -8.27
N ILE A 293 -10.29 -2.41 -8.60
CA ILE A 293 -11.50 -2.54 -7.79
C ILE A 293 -11.23 -2.99 -6.35
N GLY A 294 -10.37 -3.99 -6.14
CA GLY A 294 -10.04 -4.47 -4.78
C GLY A 294 -9.42 -3.38 -3.92
N GLY A 295 -8.52 -2.56 -4.50
CA GLY A 295 -7.95 -1.39 -3.85
C GLY A 295 -8.99 -0.32 -3.56
N ASN A 296 -9.91 -0.06 -4.49
CA ASN A 296 -10.98 0.91 -4.28
C ASN A 296 -11.87 0.55 -3.09
N ILE A 297 -12.17 -0.74 -2.92
CA ILE A 297 -12.95 -1.25 -1.79
C ILE A 297 -12.14 -1.11 -0.49
N ALA A 298 -10.90 -1.61 -0.48
CA ALA A 298 -10.01 -1.58 0.68
C ALA A 298 -9.71 -0.15 1.17
N MET A 299 -9.73 0.84 0.28
CA MET A 299 -9.47 2.26 0.56
C MET A 299 -10.73 3.12 0.68
N ASN A 300 -11.91 2.50 0.48
CA ASN A 300 -13.19 3.19 0.32
C ASN A 300 -13.07 4.41 -0.63
N ALA A 301 -12.55 4.16 -1.82
CA ALA A 301 -12.18 5.18 -2.79
C ALA A 301 -13.38 6.03 -3.21
N GLY A 302 -13.12 7.27 -3.55
CA GLY A 302 -14.09 8.19 -4.12
C GLY A 302 -13.34 9.28 -4.88
N GLY A 303 -14.05 9.95 -5.78
CA GLY A 303 -13.58 11.12 -6.49
C GLY A 303 -14.66 12.19 -6.52
N LYS A 304 -14.67 13.00 -7.58
CA LYS A 304 -15.60 14.12 -7.75
C LYS A 304 -17.07 13.70 -7.68
N LYS A 305 -17.43 12.51 -8.19
CA LYS A 305 -18.81 12.00 -8.19
C LYS A 305 -19.30 11.60 -6.78
N ALA A 306 -18.41 11.54 -5.79
CA ALA A 306 -18.80 11.21 -4.42
C ALA A 306 -19.75 12.23 -3.78
N VAL A 307 -19.81 13.46 -4.31
CA VAL A 307 -20.81 14.46 -3.90
C VAL A 307 -22.24 13.97 -4.21
N LEU A 308 -22.43 13.28 -5.33
CA LEU A 308 -23.72 12.75 -5.78
C LEU A 308 -24.05 11.42 -5.11
N TRP A 309 -23.14 10.45 -5.17
CA TRP A 309 -23.42 9.06 -4.83
C TRP A 309 -22.49 8.45 -3.78
N GLY A 310 -21.62 9.25 -3.16
CA GLY A 310 -20.69 8.77 -2.14
C GLY A 310 -19.49 7.98 -2.69
N THR A 311 -18.80 7.30 -1.78
CA THR A 311 -17.56 6.56 -2.04
C THR A 311 -17.88 5.11 -2.44
N ALA A 312 -16.86 4.24 -2.52
CA ALA A 312 -17.03 2.85 -2.90
C ALA A 312 -18.11 2.13 -2.08
N LEU A 313 -18.12 2.28 -0.75
CA LEU A 313 -19.11 1.68 0.13
C LEU A 313 -20.57 1.98 -0.27
N ASP A 314 -20.84 3.23 -0.65
CA ASP A 314 -22.18 3.69 -0.99
C ASP A 314 -22.72 3.06 -2.28
N ASN A 315 -21.82 2.53 -3.12
CA ASN A 315 -22.12 2.00 -4.44
C ASN A 315 -22.04 0.46 -4.49
N LEU A 316 -21.63 -0.18 -3.41
CA LEU A 316 -21.53 -1.64 -3.33
C LEU A 316 -22.89 -2.26 -3.02
N LEU A 317 -23.32 -3.17 -3.91
CA LEU A 317 -24.42 -4.08 -3.63
C LEU A 317 -23.93 -5.32 -2.88
N SER A 318 -22.76 -5.84 -3.24
CA SER A 318 -22.11 -6.95 -2.53
C SER A 318 -20.62 -7.00 -2.80
N TRP A 319 -19.85 -7.66 -1.93
CA TRP A 319 -18.46 -8.02 -2.17
C TRP A 319 -18.11 -9.36 -1.53
N ARG A 320 -17.06 -9.97 -2.07
CA ARG A 320 -16.50 -11.22 -1.61
C ARG A 320 -15.04 -11.02 -1.23
N MET A 321 -14.63 -11.65 -0.15
CA MET A 321 -13.26 -11.54 0.37
C MET A 321 -12.83 -12.82 1.07
N VAL A 322 -11.51 -12.92 1.32
CA VAL A 322 -10.92 -13.95 2.16
C VAL A 322 -10.42 -13.32 3.45
N THR A 323 -10.83 -13.87 4.60
CA THR A 323 -10.43 -13.40 5.93
C THR A 323 -9.02 -13.90 6.31
N PRO A 324 -8.38 -13.33 7.35
CA PRO A 324 -7.09 -13.82 7.85
C PRO A 324 -7.12 -15.27 8.35
N GLN A 325 -8.31 -15.80 8.67
CA GLN A 325 -8.53 -17.20 9.05
C GLN A 325 -8.68 -18.13 7.83
N ALA A 326 -8.41 -17.63 6.61
CA ALA A 326 -8.60 -18.33 5.35
C ALA A 326 -10.04 -18.81 5.10
N GLN A 327 -11.02 -18.08 5.64
CA GLN A 327 -12.44 -18.29 5.35
C GLN A 327 -12.88 -17.35 4.24
N TRP A 328 -13.80 -17.82 3.42
CA TRP A 328 -14.51 -16.97 2.47
C TRP A 328 -15.58 -16.18 3.20
N LEU A 329 -15.73 -14.90 2.85
CA LEU A 329 -16.75 -14.02 3.36
C LEU A 329 -17.46 -13.34 2.19
N GLU A 330 -18.77 -13.51 2.12
CA GLU A 330 -19.66 -12.79 1.21
C GLU A 330 -20.47 -11.79 2.01
N VAL A 331 -20.42 -10.52 1.60
CA VAL A 331 -21.17 -9.43 2.22
C VAL A 331 -22.16 -8.89 1.21
N THR A 332 -23.45 -8.84 1.56
CA THR A 332 -24.53 -8.30 0.73
C THR A 332 -25.21 -7.16 1.44
N ARG A 333 -25.29 -5.99 0.78
CA ARG A 333 -26.03 -4.84 1.30
C ARG A 333 -27.53 -5.04 1.05
N LEU A 334 -28.31 -4.94 2.12
CA LEU A 334 -29.76 -5.06 2.11
C LEU A 334 -30.39 -3.67 2.00
N ASP A 335 -31.51 -3.56 1.29
CA ASP A 335 -32.30 -2.33 1.18
C ASP A 335 -31.47 -1.11 0.75
N HIS A 336 -30.59 -1.32 -0.24
CA HIS A 336 -29.64 -0.32 -0.70
C HIS A 336 -30.33 1.00 -1.10
N ASN A 337 -29.99 2.14 -0.47
CA ASN A 337 -30.69 3.41 -0.68
C ASN A 337 -30.39 4.13 -2.01
N LEU A 338 -29.47 3.60 -2.82
CA LEU A 338 -29.05 4.13 -4.14
C LEU A 338 -28.43 5.53 -4.08
N GLY A 339 -27.94 5.91 -2.91
CA GLY A 339 -27.28 7.18 -2.66
C GLY A 339 -26.27 7.04 -1.54
N LYS A 340 -25.94 8.16 -0.89
CA LYS A 340 -24.93 8.17 0.16
C LYS A 340 -25.43 7.35 1.37
N ILE A 341 -24.58 6.48 1.90
CA ILE A 341 -24.96 5.54 2.97
C ILE A 341 -25.40 6.25 4.25
N HIS A 342 -24.88 7.45 4.50
CA HIS A 342 -25.21 8.25 5.68
C HIS A 342 -26.56 8.98 5.57
N ASP A 343 -27.17 9.03 4.39
CA ASP A 343 -28.52 9.58 4.20
C ASP A 343 -29.61 8.55 4.55
N ALA A 344 -29.25 7.27 4.69
CA ALA A 344 -30.18 6.25 5.16
C ALA A 344 -30.27 6.27 6.70
N ASP A 345 -31.47 6.07 7.24
CA ASP A 345 -31.66 5.92 8.69
C ASP A 345 -30.79 4.78 9.24
N VAL A 346 -30.77 3.66 8.50
CA VAL A 346 -30.04 2.44 8.80
C VAL A 346 -29.50 1.82 7.50
N ALA A 347 -28.29 1.27 7.56
CA ALA A 347 -27.72 0.40 6.54
C ALA A 347 -27.54 -1.01 7.10
N SER A 348 -28.07 -2.00 6.38
CA SER A 348 -28.07 -3.40 6.79
C SER A 348 -27.22 -4.25 5.85
N PHE A 349 -26.48 -5.22 6.40
CA PHE A 349 -25.60 -6.10 5.64
C PHE A 349 -25.78 -7.55 6.11
N GLU A 350 -25.96 -8.47 5.17
CA GLU A 350 -25.87 -9.91 5.42
C GLU A 350 -24.43 -10.38 5.16
N LEU A 351 -23.84 -11.08 6.12
CA LEU A 351 -22.49 -11.63 6.06
C LEU A 351 -22.58 -13.16 6.11
N LYS A 352 -22.09 -13.83 5.07
CA LYS A 352 -21.99 -15.30 5.00
C LYS A 352 -20.54 -15.73 4.99
N TYR A 353 -20.17 -16.57 5.96
CA TYR A 353 -18.84 -17.12 6.09
C TYR A 353 -18.83 -18.57 5.62
N PHE A 354 -17.84 -18.93 4.83
CA PHE A 354 -17.64 -20.29 4.33
C PHE A 354 -16.22 -20.77 4.65
N GLU A 355 -16.06 -22.08 4.73
CA GLU A 355 -14.74 -22.72 4.80
C GLU A 355 -13.90 -22.37 3.57
N ALA A 356 -12.59 -22.68 3.60
CA ALA A 356 -11.66 -22.37 2.52
C ALA A 356 -12.04 -22.95 1.14
N ASP A 357 -12.94 -23.95 1.10
CA ASP A 357 -13.51 -24.50 -0.14
C ASP A 357 -14.49 -23.54 -0.86
N GLY A 358 -14.92 -22.46 -0.19
CA GLY A 358 -15.84 -21.46 -0.70
C GLY A 358 -17.28 -21.94 -0.88
N LYS A 359 -17.63 -23.10 -0.30
CA LYS A 359 -18.93 -23.78 -0.48
C LYS A 359 -19.58 -24.16 0.84
N THR A 360 -18.79 -24.63 1.81
CA THR A 360 -19.31 -25.11 3.09
C THR A 360 -19.61 -23.91 3.98
N LEU A 361 -20.90 -23.58 4.15
CA LEU A 361 -21.34 -22.48 5.00
C LEU A 361 -21.02 -22.77 6.47
N VAL A 362 -20.32 -21.83 7.11
CA VAL A 362 -19.93 -21.89 8.53
C VAL A 362 -20.95 -21.14 9.38
N ARG A 363 -21.27 -19.90 8.99
CA ARG A 363 -22.21 -19.05 9.72
C ARG A 363 -22.75 -17.92 8.86
N THR A 364 -23.89 -17.38 9.30
CA THR A 364 -24.47 -16.15 8.77
C THR A 364 -24.66 -15.15 9.90
N GLU A 365 -24.42 -13.88 9.61
CA GLU A 365 -24.57 -12.75 10.53
C GLU A 365 -25.24 -11.60 9.79
N GLN A 366 -25.93 -10.74 10.53
CA GLN A 366 -26.47 -9.49 9.99
C GLN A 366 -25.96 -8.30 10.80
N LEU A 367 -25.40 -7.31 10.11
CA LEU A 367 -25.04 -6.03 10.69
C LEU A 367 -26.14 -5.02 10.36
N VAL A 368 -26.57 -4.26 11.36
CA VAL A 368 -27.58 -3.21 11.24
C VAL A 368 -27.01 -1.95 11.87
N ILE A 369 -26.62 -0.99 11.03
CA ILE A 369 -25.77 0.14 11.44
C ILE A 369 -26.51 1.44 11.10
N PRO A 370 -26.70 2.38 12.06
CA PRO A 370 -27.30 3.68 11.74
C PRO A 370 -26.46 4.41 10.69
N GLY A 371 -27.05 4.87 9.57
CA GLY A 371 -26.27 5.38 8.43
C GLY A 371 -25.33 6.53 8.80
N LYS A 372 -25.78 7.40 9.71
CA LYS A 372 -25.01 8.54 10.25
C LYS A 372 -23.69 8.17 10.95
N THR A 373 -23.44 6.91 11.30
CA THR A 373 -22.18 6.51 11.96
C THR A 373 -21.04 6.28 10.97
N PHE A 374 -21.32 6.09 9.67
CA PHE A 374 -20.29 5.82 8.67
C PHE A 374 -19.39 7.02 8.37
N ARG A 375 -19.81 8.24 8.73
CA ARG A 375 -19.05 9.48 8.52
C ARG A 375 -19.34 10.47 9.63
N LYS A 376 -18.31 11.19 10.08
CA LYS A 376 -18.52 12.42 10.85
C LYS A 376 -19.37 13.41 10.07
N GLU A 377 -20.21 14.13 10.80
CA GLU A 377 -21.05 15.19 10.23
C GLU A 377 -20.21 16.22 9.47
N GLY A 378 -20.67 16.59 8.28
CA GLY A 378 -19.97 17.53 7.40
C GLY A 378 -18.86 16.93 6.52
N LEU A 379 -18.47 15.67 6.71
CA LEU A 379 -17.48 15.00 5.86
C LEU A 379 -18.14 14.20 4.72
N GLY A 380 -17.73 14.50 3.48
CA GLY A 380 -18.11 13.69 2.30
C GLY A 380 -17.48 12.30 2.30
N LYS A 381 -16.21 12.19 2.74
CA LYS A 381 -15.48 10.94 3.01
C LYS A 381 -14.81 11.05 4.38
N ASP A 382 -14.94 10.02 5.20
CA ASP A 382 -14.30 9.94 6.51
C ASP A 382 -13.35 8.74 6.54
N VAL A 383 -12.04 9.00 6.54
CA VAL A 383 -11.00 7.96 6.62
C VAL A 383 -10.54 7.68 8.04
N THR A 384 -11.06 8.41 9.03
CA THR A 384 -10.58 8.33 10.42
C THR A 384 -11.18 7.15 11.17
N ASP A 385 -12.38 6.71 10.79
CA ASP A 385 -12.98 5.48 11.32
C ASP A 385 -12.59 4.27 10.47
N LYS A 386 -11.60 3.52 10.93
CA LYS A 386 -11.22 2.23 10.33
C LYS A 386 -12.07 1.07 10.83
N PHE A 387 -12.82 1.22 11.92
CA PHE A 387 -13.66 0.16 12.46
C PHE A 387 -14.96 0.03 11.66
N LEU A 388 -15.56 1.14 11.21
CA LEU A 388 -16.80 1.20 10.43
C LEU A 388 -17.90 0.31 11.02
N SER A 389 -18.08 0.42 12.35
CA SER A 389 -19.03 -0.40 13.11
C SER A 389 -18.89 -1.91 12.91
N GLY A 390 -17.67 -2.40 12.62
CA GLY A 390 -17.38 -3.82 12.40
C GLY A 390 -17.57 -4.29 10.95
N LEU A 391 -17.92 -3.41 10.02
CA LEU A 391 -18.09 -3.77 8.61
C LEU A 391 -16.74 -4.22 8.01
N PRO A 392 -16.64 -5.46 7.47
CA PRO A 392 -15.35 -6.02 7.03
C PRO A 392 -14.97 -5.60 5.61
N GLY A 393 -13.66 -5.56 5.34
CA GLY A 393 -13.04 -5.32 4.04
C GLY A 393 -13.00 -3.86 3.57
N ILE A 394 -14.00 -3.06 3.93
CA ILE A 394 -14.12 -1.66 3.49
C ILE A 394 -13.28 -0.72 4.34
N GLN A 395 -12.43 0.08 3.70
CA GLN A 395 -11.56 1.07 4.38
C GLN A 395 -10.49 0.45 5.32
N LYS A 396 -10.23 -0.85 5.17
CA LYS A 396 -9.34 -1.63 6.04
C LYS A 396 -7.91 -1.73 5.54
N GLU A 397 -7.66 -1.29 4.30
CA GLU A 397 -6.33 -1.31 3.68
C GLU A 397 -5.71 -2.71 3.66
N GLY A 398 -6.56 -3.77 3.62
CA GLY A 398 -6.12 -5.17 3.63
C GLY A 398 -5.88 -5.79 5.02
N CYS A 399 -6.06 -5.04 6.11
CA CYS A 399 -5.75 -5.50 7.46
C CYS A 399 -6.70 -6.60 7.98
N ASP A 400 -7.91 -6.74 7.41
CA ASP A 400 -8.91 -7.72 7.83
C ASP A 400 -9.30 -8.71 6.72
N GLY A 401 -8.53 -8.76 5.63
CA GLY A 401 -8.69 -9.72 4.55
C GLY A 401 -8.42 -9.16 3.17
N LEU A 402 -8.65 -9.99 2.15
CA LEU A 402 -8.37 -9.70 0.76
C LEU A 402 -9.67 -9.73 -0.04
N ILE A 403 -10.04 -8.60 -0.65
CA ILE A 403 -11.17 -8.51 -1.57
C ILE A 403 -10.87 -9.32 -2.83
N THR A 404 -11.83 -10.10 -3.32
CA THR A 404 -11.67 -10.93 -4.53
C THR A 404 -12.61 -10.52 -5.64
N SER A 405 -13.85 -10.15 -5.31
CA SER A 405 -14.85 -9.70 -6.28
C SER A 405 -15.93 -8.85 -5.64
N ALA A 406 -16.69 -8.12 -6.45
CA ALA A 406 -17.76 -7.24 -6.01
C ALA A 406 -18.82 -7.01 -7.09
N ARG A 407 -20.00 -6.58 -6.64
CA ARG A 407 -21.07 -6.08 -7.50
C ARG A 407 -21.47 -4.67 -7.10
N TRP A 408 -21.53 -3.81 -8.09
CA TRP A 408 -21.70 -2.37 -7.94
C TRP A 408 -23.01 -1.90 -8.54
N VAL A 409 -23.68 -0.96 -7.89
CA VAL A 409 -24.75 -0.18 -8.51
C VAL A 409 -24.14 0.87 -9.43
N VAL A 410 -24.70 1.04 -10.63
CA VAL A 410 -24.35 2.13 -11.54
C VAL A 410 -25.50 3.11 -11.68
N HIS A 411 -25.18 4.38 -11.94
CA HIS A 411 -26.16 5.47 -11.90
C HIS A 411 -26.43 6.05 -13.28
N ARG A 412 -27.28 7.07 -13.37
CA ARG A 412 -27.43 7.91 -14.57
C ARG A 412 -27.10 9.34 -14.22
N MET A 413 -26.30 10.00 -15.05
CA MET A 413 -26.10 11.44 -14.95
C MET A 413 -27.37 12.19 -15.39
N PRO A 414 -27.59 13.41 -14.88
CA PRO A 414 -28.57 14.32 -15.47
C PRO A 414 -28.30 14.55 -16.96
N GLU A 415 -29.36 14.73 -17.75
CA GLU A 415 -29.28 14.94 -19.21
C GLU A 415 -28.47 16.19 -19.59
N HIS A 416 -28.47 17.20 -18.71
CA HIS A 416 -27.77 18.46 -18.92
C HIS A 416 -26.77 18.69 -17.80
N VAL A 417 -25.49 18.79 -18.19
CA VAL A 417 -24.38 19.08 -17.28
C VAL A 417 -23.67 20.35 -17.75
N ARG A 418 -23.25 21.19 -16.80
CA ARG A 418 -22.45 22.40 -17.04
C ARG A 418 -21.35 22.48 -15.98
N THR A 419 -20.16 22.87 -16.42
CA THR A 419 -19.03 23.19 -15.54
C THR A 419 -18.81 24.68 -15.58
N VAL A 420 -18.71 25.31 -14.40
CA VAL A 420 -18.41 26.73 -14.24
C VAL A 420 -17.05 26.85 -13.56
N CYS A 421 -16.15 27.62 -14.14
CA CYS A 421 -14.86 27.96 -13.54
C CYS A 421 -14.95 29.38 -12.99
N LEU A 422 -14.63 29.54 -11.69
CA LEU A 422 -14.57 30.83 -11.02
C LEU A 422 -13.13 31.08 -10.60
N GLU A 423 -12.56 32.18 -11.07
CA GLU A 423 -11.20 32.60 -10.72
C GLU A 423 -11.26 33.72 -9.68
N PHE A 424 -10.53 33.55 -8.59
CA PHE A 424 -10.42 34.53 -7.52
C PHE A 424 -8.99 35.07 -7.48
N PHE A 425 -8.85 36.40 -7.42
CA PHE A 425 -7.54 37.05 -7.31
C PHE A 425 -7.31 37.51 -5.87
N GLY A 426 -6.10 37.29 -5.35
CA GLY A 426 -5.72 37.71 -3.99
C GLY A 426 -5.37 36.53 -3.09
N ASN A 427 -5.56 36.68 -1.78
CA ASN A 427 -5.27 35.61 -0.84
C ASN A 427 -6.38 34.55 -0.90
N PRO A 428 -6.07 33.23 -0.93
CA PRO A 428 -7.09 32.18 -0.96
C PRO A 428 -8.14 32.27 0.17
N ARG A 429 -7.80 32.86 1.32
CA ARG A 429 -8.77 33.07 2.40
C ARG A 429 -9.95 33.97 1.99
N ASP A 430 -9.73 34.86 1.03
CA ASP A 430 -10.69 35.88 0.63
C ASP A 430 -11.80 35.29 -0.26
N CYS A 431 -11.57 34.12 -0.90
CA CYS A 431 -12.60 33.42 -1.69
C CYS A 431 -13.47 32.47 -0.86
N VAL A 432 -13.03 32.10 0.35
CA VAL A 432 -13.73 31.13 1.22
C VAL A 432 -15.20 31.49 1.46
N PRO A 433 -15.59 32.75 1.77
CA PRO A 433 -17.00 33.10 1.93
C PRO A 433 -17.84 32.82 0.68
N SER A 434 -17.29 33.14 -0.50
CA SER A 434 -17.98 32.88 -1.78
C SER A 434 -18.17 31.37 -2.02
N ILE A 435 -17.16 30.55 -1.71
CA ILE A 435 -17.25 29.08 -1.83
C ILE A 435 -18.36 28.53 -0.92
N VAL A 436 -18.44 29.02 0.33
CA VAL A 436 -19.47 28.61 1.29
C VAL A 436 -20.86 29.03 0.82
N GLU A 437 -21.03 30.28 0.37
CA GLU A 437 -22.30 30.80 -0.17
C GLU A 437 -22.77 30.01 -1.39
N ILE A 438 -21.87 29.70 -2.33
CA ILE A 438 -22.17 28.87 -3.51
C ILE A 438 -22.63 27.48 -3.08
N LYS A 439 -21.90 26.84 -2.17
CA LYS A 439 -22.24 25.51 -1.66
C LYS A 439 -23.62 25.51 -0.98
N ASP A 440 -23.90 26.47 -0.11
CA ASP A 440 -25.18 26.58 0.60
C ASP A 440 -26.33 26.90 -0.36
N PHE A 441 -26.12 27.80 -1.33
CA PHE A 441 -27.07 28.08 -2.40
C PHE A 441 -27.40 26.83 -3.19
N MET A 442 -26.39 26.10 -3.66
CA MET A 442 -26.58 24.88 -4.46
C MET A 442 -27.26 23.77 -3.66
N PHE A 443 -26.96 23.62 -2.36
CA PHE A 443 -27.66 22.68 -1.49
C PHE A 443 -29.13 23.07 -1.24
N ALA A 444 -29.45 24.36 -1.23
CA ALA A 444 -30.83 24.82 -1.20
C ALA A 444 -31.55 24.54 -2.53
N GLU A 445 -30.90 24.75 -3.67
CA GLU A 445 -31.45 24.41 -4.99
C GLU A 445 -31.72 22.91 -5.15
N MET A 446 -30.84 22.04 -4.66
CA MET A 446 -31.03 20.58 -4.68
C MET A 446 -32.29 20.10 -3.96
N LYS A 447 -32.83 20.89 -3.02
CA LYS A 447 -34.08 20.58 -2.32
C LYS A 447 -35.33 21.01 -3.10
N ARG A 448 -35.17 21.82 -4.14
CA ARG A 448 -36.27 22.32 -4.97
C ARG A 448 -36.59 21.32 -6.08
N PRO A 449 -37.87 21.07 -6.39
CA PRO A 449 -38.25 20.26 -7.55
C PRO A 449 -37.66 20.86 -8.84
N GLY A 450 -36.88 20.06 -9.57
CA GLY A 450 -36.22 20.49 -10.81
C GLY A 450 -35.04 21.46 -10.60
N GLY A 451 -34.60 21.67 -9.36
CA GLY A 451 -33.43 22.49 -9.05
C GLY A 451 -32.12 21.86 -9.55
N ALA A 452 -31.11 22.70 -9.74
CA ALA A 452 -29.80 22.24 -10.18
C ALA A 452 -29.13 21.37 -9.10
N ILE A 453 -28.41 20.33 -9.55
CA ILE A 453 -27.70 19.41 -8.67
C ILE A 453 -26.21 19.71 -8.71
N LEU A 454 -25.60 19.92 -7.54
CA LEU A 454 -24.16 20.08 -7.44
C LEU A 454 -23.46 18.73 -7.62
N ALA A 455 -22.86 18.52 -8.80
CA ALA A 455 -22.13 17.29 -9.11
C ALA A 455 -20.71 17.26 -8.54
N GLY A 456 -20.13 18.43 -8.27
CA GLY A 456 -18.78 18.60 -7.74
C GLY A 456 -18.48 20.08 -7.49
N LEU A 457 -17.62 20.34 -6.50
CA LEU A 457 -17.09 21.67 -6.21
C LEU A 457 -15.64 21.49 -5.76
N GLU A 458 -14.71 21.88 -6.61
CA GLU A 458 -13.27 21.71 -6.39
C GLU A 458 -12.63 23.09 -6.22
N HIS A 459 -11.71 23.18 -5.25
CA HIS A 459 -10.88 24.35 -5.03
C HIS A 459 -9.44 23.98 -5.32
N LEU A 460 -8.82 24.70 -6.25
CA LEU A 460 -7.43 24.55 -6.65
C LEU A 460 -6.67 25.78 -6.15
N ASP A 461 -5.75 25.57 -5.20
CA ASP A 461 -4.86 26.62 -4.69
C ASP A 461 -3.39 26.27 -4.93
N ASP A 462 -2.49 27.12 -4.46
CA ASP A 462 -1.03 26.98 -4.58
C ASP A 462 -0.48 25.72 -3.90
N ARG A 463 -1.27 25.00 -3.09
CA ARG A 463 -0.88 23.69 -2.53
C ARG A 463 -1.17 22.52 -3.48
N TYR A 464 -1.92 22.76 -4.56
CA TYR A 464 -2.23 21.78 -5.60
C TYR A 464 -1.34 21.88 -6.85
N LEU A 465 -0.58 22.97 -7.02
CA LEU A 465 0.40 23.20 -8.10
C LEU A 465 1.82 22.92 -7.60
#